data_AF-A0A7J8HDL1-F1
#
_entry.id   AF-A0A7J8HDL1-F1
#
_cell.length_a   1.000
_cell.length_b   1.000
_cell.length_c   1.000
_cell.angle_alpha   90.00
_cell.angle_beta   90.00
_cell.angle_gamma   90.00
#
_symmetry.space_group_name_H-M   'P 1'
#
loop_
_entity.id
_entity.type
_entity.pdbx_description
1 polymer ?
#
loop_
_entity_poly.entity_id
_entity_poly.type
_entity_poly.pdbx_seq_one_letter_code
_entity_poly.pdbx_strand_id
1 'polypeptide(L)'
;MLYSLPQYMIALLKILLAAAPTSKAKTDSINILADVLPEEMPITVLQSMKLGIDVNRHKEIIVKSISALLLLLLKHFKLNHIYQFEYVSQHLVFANCIPLILKFFNQNILSYITAKNSISVLDYPCCTIQDLPELTTESLEAGDNNQFCWRNLFSCINLLRLLNKLTKWKHSRTMMLVVFKSAPILKRALKVKQAMLQLYVLKLLKIQTKYLGRQWRKSNMKTMSAIYQKVRHRMNDDWAYGNDIDARPWDFQAEECTLRANIEAFNSRRYDRPQDSEFSPVDNCLQSVLGQRLDLPEDFHYSYEIWLEREVFSQPICWEELLQNH
;
A
#
# COMPACT_ATOMS: atom_id res chain seq x y z
N MET A 1 5.66 3.63 -19.61
CA MET A 1 5.54 3.71 -18.14
C MET A 1 6.78 3.08 -17.56
N LEU A 2 7.28 3.47 -16.38
CA LEU A 2 8.49 2.88 -15.77
C LEU A 2 8.53 1.36 -15.96
N TYR A 3 9.46 0.85 -16.78
CA TYR A 3 9.51 -0.56 -17.19
C TYR A 3 9.61 -1.51 -15.97
N SER A 4 10.28 -1.07 -14.91
CA SER A 4 10.49 -1.83 -13.68
C SER A 4 9.35 -1.70 -12.65
N LEU A 5 8.31 -0.92 -12.93
CA LEU A 5 7.21 -0.69 -11.98
C LEU A 5 6.56 -2.00 -11.49
N PRO A 6 6.21 -2.98 -12.35
CA PRO A 6 5.65 -4.25 -11.88
C PRO A 6 6.58 -5.02 -10.94
N GLN A 7 7.88 -5.00 -11.21
CA GLN A 7 8.89 -5.67 -10.38
C GLN A 7 8.97 -5.03 -9.00
N TYR A 8 8.93 -3.69 -8.90
CA TYR A 8 8.89 -3.00 -7.63
C TYR A 8 7.63 -3.30 -6.83
N MET A 9 6.46 -3.41 -7.49
CA MET A 9 5.23 -3.80 -6.82
C MET A 9 5.31 -5.21 -6.24
N ILE A 10 5.86 -6.17 -6.99
CA ILE A 10 6.08 -7.53 -6.53
C ILE A 10 7.04 -7.55 -5.34
N ALA A 11 8.15 -6.80 -5.41
CA ALA A 11 9.12 -6.70 -4.33
C ALA A 11 8.46 -6.17 -3.05
N LEU A 12 7.69 -5.09 -3.13
CA LEU A 12 6.94 -4.54 -1.99
C LEU A 12 5.98 -5.56 -1.37
N LEU A 13 5.26 -6.34 -2.19
CA LEU A 13 4.36 -7.38 -1.68
C LEU A 13 5.11 -8.56 -1.05
N LYS A 14 6.28 -8.94 -1.58
CA LYS A 14 7.15 -9.96 -0.97
C LYS A 14 7.67 -9.51 0.40
N ILE A 15 8.11 -8.25 0.53
CA ILE A 15 8.54 -7.69 1.81
C ILE A 15 7.37 -7.63 2.79
N LEU A 16 6.18 -7.21 2.33
CA LEU A 16 4.96 -7.21 3.16
C LEU A 16 4.61 -8.62 3.67
N LEU A 17 4.77 -9.65 2.84
CA LEU A 17 4.53 -11.03 3.22
C LEU A 17 5.55 -11.51 4.26
N ALA A 18 6.83 -11.15 4.11
CA ALA A 18 7.90 -11.51 5.04
C ALA A 18 7.75 -10.79 6.41
N ALA A 19 7.21 -9.58 6.43
CA ALA A 19 6.93 -8.84 7.66
C ALA A 19 5.56 -9.17 8.30
N ALA A 20 4.72 -9.98 7.64
CA ALA A 20 3.39 -10.31 8.14
C ALA A 20 3.48 -11.17 9.41
N PRO A 21 2.59 -11.02 10.41
CA PRO A 21 2.74 -11.71 11.70
C PRO A 21 2.58 -13.24 11.63
N THR A 22 2.09 -13.77 10.51
CA THR A 22 1.96 -15.21 10.24
C THR A 22 3.07 -15.79 9.36
N SER A 23 4.10 -15.00 9.03
CA SER A 23 5.22 -15.48 8.24
C SER A 23 6.02 -16.53 9.03
N LYS A 24 5.94 -17.79 8.61
CA LYS A 24 6.97 -18.79 8.99
C LYS A 24 8.19 -18.51 8.12
N ALA A 25 9.37 -18.43 8.72
CA ALA A 25 10.62 -18.33 7.98
C ALA A 25 10.69 -19.52 7.01
N LYS A 26 10.55 -19.22 5.70
CA LYS A 26 10.84 -20.17 4.63
C LYS A 26 12.23 -19.83 4.09
N THR A 27 12.97 -20.84 3.69
CA THR A 27 14.33 -20.71 3.14
C THR A 27 14.43 -19.76 1.93
N ASP A 28 13.32 -19.54 1.19
CA ASP A 28 13.26 -18.61 0.05
C ASP A 28 12.60 -17.25 0.36
N SER A 29 12.37 -16.91 1.63
CA SER A 29 11.74 -15.63 2.02
C SER A 29 12.79 -14.55 2.28
N ILE A 30 12.46 -13.30 1.91
CA ILE A 30 13.29 -12.12 2.21
C ILE A 30 13.57 -12.12 3.71
N ASN A 31 14.83 -12.27 4.08
CA ASN A 31 15.23 -12.38 5.48
C ASN A 31 15.35 -10.99 6.11
N ILE A 32 14.21 -10.39 6.41
CA ILE A 32 14.13 -9.10 7.12
C ILE A 32 14.88 -9.16 8.46
N LEU A 33 14.99 -10.35 9.07
CA LEU A 33 15.72 -10.49 10.34
C LEU A 33 17.23 -10.35 10.17
N ALA A 34 17.81 -10.64 9.00
CA ALA A 34 19.26 -10.49 8.80
C ALA A 34 19.72 -9.04 9.00
N ASP A 35 18.90 -8.07 8.60
CA ASP A 35 19.20 -6.64 8.73
C ASP A 35 18.92 -6.08 10.15
N VAL A 36 18.23 -6.85 11.00
CA VAL A 36 17.77 -6.41 12.33
C VAL A 36 18.54 -7.11 13.45
N LEU A 37 19.12 -8.27 13.18
CA LEU A 37 19.87 -9.03 14.17
C LEU A 37 21.24 -8.38 14.42
N PRO A 38 21.65 -8.21 15.69
CA PRO A 38 22.97 -7.71 16.03
C PRO A 38 24.06 -8.73 15.64
N GLU A 39 25.29 -8.24 15.41
CA GLU A 39 26.46 -9.10 15.16
C GLU A 39 26.76 -10.00 16.36
N GLU A 40 26.62 -9.47 17.58
CA GLU A 40 26.73 -10.22 18.83
C GLU A 40 25.35 -10.60 19.35
N MET A 41 25.13 -11.91 19.52
CA MET A 41 23.86 -12.43 20.03
C MET A 41 23.70 -12.11 21.53
N PRO A 42 22.47 -11.81 21.98
CA PRO A 42 22.21 -11.48 23.37
C PRO A 42 22.53 -12.67 24.28
N ILE A 43 23.33 -12.42 25.32
CA ILE A 43 23.75 -13.42 26.30
C ILE A 43 22.79 -13.50 27.50
N THR A 44 22.05 -12.43 27.78
CA THR A 44 21.09 -12.38 28.90
C THR A 44 19.65 -12.51 28.44
N VAL A 45 18.78 -12.98 29.36
CA VAL A 45 17.33 -13.07 29.13
C VAL A 45 16.75 -11.69 28.83
N LEU A 46 17.20 -10.65 29.55
CA LEU A 46 16.75 -9.28 29.35
C LEU A 46 17.08 -8.76 27.94
N GLN A 47 18.32 -8.95 27.48
CA GLN A 47 18.73 -8.57 26.12
C GLN A 47 17.95 -9.36 25.05
N SER A 48 17.68 -10.64 25.31
CA SER A 48 16.87 -11.48 24.41
C SER A 48 15.42 -10.98 24.31
N MET A 49 14.80 -10.59 25.42
CA MET A 49 13.46 -10.00 25.45
C MET A 49 13.43 -8.67 24.70
N LYS A 50 14.42 -7.80 24.95
CA LYS A 50 14.57 -6.52 24.23
C LYS A 50 14.67 -6.74 22.71
N LEU A 51 15.51 -7.68 22.28
CA LEU A 51 15.68 -8.02 20.86
C LEU A 51 14.36 -8.54 20.25
N GLY A 52 13.62 -9.39 20.97
CA GLY A 52 12.32 -9.88 20.51
C GLY A 52 11.28 -8.78 20.30
N ILE A 53 11.23 -7.80 21.21
CA ILE A 53 10.37 -6.62 21.09
C ILE A 53 10.77 -5.79 19.86
N ASP A 54 12.08 -5.57 19.68
CA ASP A 54 12.58 -4.74 18.59
C ASP A 54 12.37 -5.39 17.20
N VAL A 55 12.62 -6.69 17.08
CA VAL A 55 12.30 -7.45 15.85
C VAL A 55 10.83 -7.34 15.49
N ASN A 56 9.93 -7.46 16.47
CA ASN A 56 8.50 -7.31 16.22
C ASN A 56 8.15 -5.88 15.82
N ARG A 57 8.68 -4.87 16.54
CA ARG A 57 8.50 -3.45 16.20
C ARG A 57 8.96 -3.15 14.77
N HIS A 58 10.10 -3.69 14.36
CA HIS A 58 10.64 -3.50 13.01
C HIS A 58 9.70 -4.04 11.94
N LYS A 59 9.14 -5.25 12.15
CA LYS A 59 8.10 -5.81 11.27
C LYS A 59 6.88 -4.89 11.17
N GLU A 60 6.41 -4.34 12.30
CA GLU A 60 5.29 -3.39 12.31
C GLU A 60 5.59 -2.13 11.48
N ILE A 61 6.80 -1.57 11.60
CA ILE A 61 7.24 -0.39 10.86
C ILE A 61 7.28 -0.68 9.36
N ILE A 62 7.80 -1.84 8.96
CA ILE A 62 7.82 -2.25 7.54
C ILE A 62 6.40 -2.38 6.99
N VAL A 63 5.52 -3.12 7.68
CA VAL A 63 4.12 -3.30 7.24
C VAL A 63 3.42 -1.93 7.13
N LYS A 64 3.64 -1.03 8.09
CA LYS A 64 3.11 0.34 8.08
C LYS A 64 3.59 1.11 6.85
N SER A 65 4.89 1.04 6.57
CA SER A 65 5.52 1.79 5.49
C SER A 65 5.06 1.29 4.12
N ILE A 66 5.06 -0.03 3.90
CA ILE A 66 4.63 -0.62 2.63
C ILE A 66 3.13 -0.39 2.39
N SER A 67 2.29 -0.57 3.41
CA SER A 67 0.85 -0.34 3.26
C SER A 67 0.52 1.13 2.95
N ALA A 68 1.27 2.08 3.51
CA ALA A 68 1.16 3.50 3.18
C ALA A 68 1.61 3.79 1.75
N LEU A 69 2.80 3.30 1.37
CA LEU A 69 3.39 3.54 0.06
C LEU A 69 2.51 3.00 -1.06
N LEU A 70 2.04 1.75 -0.96
CA LEU A 70 1.13 1.16 -1.94
C LEU A 70 -0.19 1.95 -2.05
N LEU A 71 -0.73 2.41 -0.92
CA LEU A 71 -1.95 3.20 -0.91
C LEU A 71 -1.75 4.58 -1.55
N LEU A 72 -0.61 5.24 -1.29
CA LEU A 72 -0.27 6.53 -1.86
C LEU A 72 -0.03 6.42 -3.37
N LEU A 73 0.69 5.39 -3.84
CA LEU A 73 0.86 5.11 -5.27
C LEU A 73 -0.50 4.97 -5.98
N LEU A 74 -1.41 4.14 -5.44
CA LEU A 74 -2.76 3.98 -5.99
C LEU A 74 -3.63 5.25 -5.88
N LYS A 75 -3.27 6.23 -5.05
CA LYS A 75 -3.94 7.54 -5.04
C LYS A 75 -3.34 8.46 -6.08
N HIS A 76 -2.02 8.57 -6.11
CA HIS A 76 -1.28 9.41 -7.04
C HIS A 76 -1.62 9.05 -8.50
N PHE A 77 -1.49 7.78 -8.89
CA PHE A 77 -1.82 7.37 -10.26
C PHE A 77 -3.29 7.55 -10.60
N LYS A 78 -4.19 7.47 -9.61
CA LYS A 78 -5.61 7.73 -9.85
C LYS A 78 -5.91 9.21 -10.10
N LEU A 79 -5.15 10.11 -9.47
CA LEU A 79 -5.24 11.55 -9.69
C LEU A 79 -4.60 11.92 -11.04
N ASN A 80 -3.52 11.26 -11.42
CA ASN A 80 -2.82 11.51 -12.68
C ASN A 80 -3.62 10.98 -13.89
N HIS A 81 -3.88 9.67 -13.98
CA HIS A 81 -4.70 9.11 -15.05
C HIS A 81 -5.34 7.77 -14.69
N ILE A 82 -6.61 7.57 -15.10
CA ILE A 82 -7.35 6.34 -14.77
C ILE A 82 -6.65 5.06 -15.27
N TYR A 83 -6.06 5.07 -16.47
CA TYR A 83 -5.34 3.91 -17.01
C TYR A 83 -3.99 3.65 -16.31
N GLN A 84 -3.32 4.68 -15.81
CA GLN A 84 -2.13 4.46 -14.97
C GLN A 84 -2.52 3.80 -13.65
N PHE A 85 -3.62 4.25 -13.03
CA PHE A 85 -4.17 3.59 -11.85
C PHE A 85 -4.53 2.14 -12.11
N GLU A 86 -5.24 1.86 -13.21
CA GLU A 86 -5.63 0.49 -13.53
C GLU A 86 -4.44 -0.39 -13.88
N TYR A 87 -3.41 0.13 -14.55
CA TYR A 87 -2.16 -0.60 -14.79
C TYR A 87 -1.53 -1.07 -13.47
N VAL A 88 -1.32 -0.14 -12.53
CA VAL A 88 -0.76 -0.41 -11.19
C VAL A 88 -1.65 -1.38 -10.41
N SER A 89 -2.97 -1.19 -10.49
CA SER A 89 -3.96 -2.03 -9.82
C SER A 89 -3.97 -3.45 -10.36
N GLN A 90 -3.91 -3.64 -11.68
CA GLN A 90 -3.85 -4.97 -12.32
C GLN A 90 -2.60 -5.72 -11.90
N HIS A 91 -1.43 -5.07 -11.91
CA HIS A 91 -0.18 -5.69 -11.46
C HIS A 91 -0.23 -6.13 -9.99
N LEU A 92 -0.85 -5.35 -9.10
CA LEU A 92 -1.07 -5.79 -7.71
C LEU A 92 -1.97 -7.03 -7.64
N VAL A 93 -3.06 -7.05 -8.41
CA VAL A 93 -3.99 -8.19 -8.41
C VAL A 93 -3.29 -9.45 -8.94
N PHE A 94 -2.52 -9.35 -10.05
CA PHE A 94 -1.74 -10.47 -10.58
C PHE A 94 -0.64 -10.94 -9.63
N ALA A 95 -0.01 -10.02 -8.91
CA ALA A 95 0.98 -10.33 -7.89
C ALA A 95 0.37 -10.86 -6.57
N ASN A 96 -0.89 -11.33 -6.58
CA ASN A 96 -1.57 -11.94 -5.45
C ASN A 96 -1.77 -11.01 -4.24
N CYS A 97 -1.91 -9.70 -4.47
CA CYS A 97 -2.12 -8.73 -3.39
C CYS A 97 -3.44 -8.99 -2.61
N ILE A 98 -4.53 -9.33 -3.32
CA ILE A 98 -5.83 -9.62 -2.67
C ILE A 98 -5.70 -10.79 -1.68
N PRO A 99 -5.30 -12.01 -2.09
CA PRO A 99 -5.16 -13.12 -1.16
C PRO A 99 -4.11 -12.87 -0.07
N LEU A 100 -3.03 -12.12 -0.36
CA LEU A 100 -2.05 -11.71 0.65
C LEU A 100 -2.70 -10.91 1.78
N ILE A 101 -3.50 -9.89 1.44
CA ILE A 101 -4.18 -9.08 2.45
C ILE A 101 -5.23 -9.91 3.19
N LEU A 102 -5.97 -10.77 2.51
CA LEU A 102 -6.92 -11.65 3.19
C LEU A 102 -6.22 -12.60 4.17
N LYS A 103 -5.05 -13.14 3.80
CA LYS A 103 -4.22 -13.94 4.70
C LYS A 103 -3.76 -13.12 5.91
N PHE A 104 -3.34 -11.87 5.70
CA PHE A 104 -3.01 -10.95 6.79
C PHE A 104 -4.19 -10.73 7.73
N PHE A 105 -5.42 -10.60 7.22
CA PHE A 105 -6.62 -10.45 8.05
C PHE A 105 -7.14 -11.75 8.66
N ASN A 106 -6.66 -12.91 8.19
CA ASN A 106 -7.08 -14.24 8.66
C ASN A 106 -6.44 -14.65 10.00
N GLN A 107 -5.63 -13.79 10.61
CA GLN A 107 -5.07 -13.97 11.95
C GLN A 107 -5.95 -13.33 13.04
N ASN A 108 -5.52 -13.41 14.31
CA ASN A 108 -6.17 -12.66 15.38
C ASN A 108 -5.83 -11.17 15.28
N ILE A 109 -6.66 -10.41 14.56
CA ILE A 109 -6.47 -8.98 14.33
C ILE A 109 -6.55 -8.18 15.62
N LEU A 110 -7.35 -8.61 16.61
CA LEU A 110 -7.43 -7.92 17.89
C LEU A 110 -6.08 -7.99 18.62
N SER A 111 -5.51 -9.19 18.73
CA SER A 111 -4.18 -9.36 19.33
C SER A 111 -3.10 -8.59 18.58
N TYR A 112 -3.17 -8.54 17.25
CA TYR A 112 -2.21 -7.78 16.44
C TYR A 112 -2.28 -6.27 16.73
N ILE A 113 -3.48 -5.68 16.75
CA ILE A 113 -3.61 -4.23 16.98
C ILE A 113 -3.42 -3.84 18.45
N THR A 114 -3.45 -4.78 19.40
CA THR A 114 -3.17 -4.52 20.82
C THR A 114 -1.78 -4.97 21.24
N ALA A 115 -0.93 -5.37 20.28
CA ALA A 115 0.43 -5.81 20.56
C ALA A 115 1.26 -4.68 21.17
N LYS A 116 2.02 -5.00 22.22
CA LYS A 116 2.90 -4.08 22.93
C LYS A 116 4.34 -4.32 22.49
N ASN A 117 4.74 -3.72 21.38
CA ASN A 117 6.11 -3.77 20.84
C ASN A 117 6.77 -2.39 20.85
N SER A 118 6.64 -1.66 21.97
CA SER A 118 7.27 -0.36 22.19
C SER A 118 7.87 -0.35 23.59
N ILE A 119 9.07 0.20 23.73
CA ILE A 119 9.75 0.39 25.02
C ILE A 119 9.80 1.90 25.23
N SER A 120 8.88 2.43 26.03
CA SER A 120 8.65 3.88 26.20
C SER A 120 9.91 4.64 26.63
N VAL A 121 10.72 4.04 27.49
CA VAL A 121 12.00 4.57 27.96
C VAL A 121 13.01 4.77 26.82
N LEU A 122 12.95 3.93 25.78
CA LEU A 122 13.85 3.98 24.63
C LEU A 122 13.27 4.77 23.44
N ASP A 123 12.04 5.26 23.55
CA ASP A 123 11.40 6.02 22.49
C ASP A 123 11.74 7.52 22.60
N TYR A 124 11.72 8.20 21.45
CA TYR A 124 11.88 9.65 21.40
C TYR A 124 10.68 10.35 22.07
N PRO A 125 10.90 11.39 22.91
CA PRO A 125 12.19 12.04 23.18
C PRO A 125 12.94 11.50 24.40
N CYS A 126 12.40 10.52 25.15
CA CYS A 126 12.99 10.00 26.39
C CYS A 126 14.44 9.54 26.21
N CYS A 127 14.74 8.88 25.09
CA CYS A 127 16.09 8.43 24.75
C CYS A 127 17.10 9.56 24.46
N THR A 128 16.65 10.82 24.36
CA THR A 128 17.50 11.98 24.04
C THR A 128 17.69 12.95 25.21
N ILE A 129 16.87 12.87 26.26
CA ILE A 129 16.79 13.89 27.32
C ILE A 129 17.27 13.38 28.69
N GLN A 130 17.48 12.08 28.88
CA GLN A 130 17.84 11.48 30.18
C GLN A 130 19.08 10.58 30.10
N ASP A 131 19.82 10.47 31.21
CA ASP A 131 20.63 9.28 31.49
C ASP A 131 19.70 8.08 31.43
N LEU A 132 19.93 7.15 30.49
CA LEU A 132 19.03 6.03 30.27
C LEU A 132 18.89 5.22 31.59
N PRO A 133 17.69 5.08 32.14
CA PRO A 133 17.51 4.28 33.34
C PRO A 133 17.82 2.81 33.03
N GLU A 134 18.28 2.07 34.04
CA GLU A 134 18.54 0.64 33.91
C GLU A 134 17.25 -0.09 33.48
N LEU A 135 17.33 -0.82 32.37
CA LEU A 135 16.21 -1.62 31.90
C LEU A 135 15.97 -2.78 32.88
N THR A 136 14.81 -2.78 33.52
CA THR A 136 14.31 -3.93 34.28
C THR A 136 13.31 -4.73 33.44
N THR A 137 13.06 -5.98 33.80
CA THR A 137 12.01 -6.80 33.18
C THR A 137 10.64 -6.14 33.27
N GLU A 138 10.35 -5.50 34.40
CA GLU A 138 9.12 -4.74 34.66
C GLU A 138 8.99 -3.55 33.72
N SER A 139 10.09 -2.83 33.45
CA SER A 139 10.10 -1.69 32.51
C SER A 139 9.83 -2.11 31.05
N LEU A 140 10.22 -3.34 30.67
CA LEU A 140 9.93 -3.90 29.34
C LEU A 140 8.46 -4.32 29.19
N GLU A 141 7.83 -4.76 30.29
CA GLU A 141 6.42 -5.16 30.32
C GLU A 141 5.46 -3.99 30.56
N ALA A 142 5.97 -2.89 31.14
CA ALA A 142 5.29 -1.61 31.28
C ALA A 142 5.13 -0.90 29.92
N GLY A 143 4.54 -1.58 28.96
CA GLY A 143 4.20 -1.00 27.66
C GLY A 143 3.09 0.05 27.80
N ASP A 144 3.05 0.95 26.83
CA ASP A 144 2.19 2.12 26.77
C ASP A 144 0.71 1.84 27.13
N ASN A 145 0.04 2.81 27.77
CA ASN A 145 -1.36 2.71 28.23
C ASN A 145 -2.38 2.83 27.08
N ASN A 146 -1.90 2.88 25.84
CA ASN A 146 -2.71 3.02 24.65
C ASN A 146 -3.52 1.74 24.37
N GLN A 147 -4.82 1.91 24.10
CA GLN A 147 -5.73 0.81 23.78
C GLN A 147 -5.32 0.05 22.50
N PHE A 148 -4.70 0.75 21.55
CA PHE A 148 -4.24 0.18 20.27
C PHE A 148 -2.82 0.60 19.96
N CYS A 149 -2.03 -0.33 19.43
CA CYS A 149 -0.81 -0.04 18.69
C CYS A 149 -1.19 0.70 17.39
N TRP A 150 -0.87 1.98 17.34
CA TRP A 150 -1.19 2.85 16.20
C TRP A 150 -0.58 2.34 14.89
N ARG A 151 0.66 1.83 14.90
CA ARG A 151 1.34 1.29 13.71
C ARG A 151 0.53 0.16 13.07
N ASN A 152 0.05 -0.76 13.89
CA ASN A 152 -0.71 -1.94 13.46
C ASN A 152 -2.12 -1.55 13.01
N LEU A 153 -2.81 -0.70 13.77
CA LEU A 153 -4.13 -0.19 13.40
C LEU A 153 -4.09 0.56 12.06
N PHE A 154 -3.11 1.46 11.88
CA PHE A 154 -2.91 2.21 10.65
C PHE A 154 -2.63 1.28 9.47
N SER A 155 -1.79 0.26 9.65
CA SER A 155 -1.51 -0.76 8.65
C SER A 155 -2.77 -1.51 8.23
N CYS A 156 -3.56 -2.01 9.19
CA CYS A 156 -4.84 -2.67 8.91
C CYS A 156 -5.79 -1.78 8.11
N ILE A 157 -5.95 -0.51 8.51
CA ILE A 157 -6.80 0.44 7.79
C ILE A 157 -6.31 0.64 6.35
N ASN A 158 -5.00 0.81 6.14
CA ASN A 158 -4.46 1.02 4.79
C ASN A 158 -4.60 -0.21 3.90
N LEU A 159 -4.37 -1.41 4.43
CA LEU A 159 -4.58 -2.65 3.68
C LEU A 159 -6.06 -2.84 3.28
N LEU A 160 -7.00 -2.52 4.17
CA LEU A 160 -8.43 -2.52 3.82
C LEU A 160 -8.77 -1.46 2.77
N ARG A 161 -8.16 -0.27 2.85
CA ARG A 161 -8.32 0.79 1.84
C ARG A 161 -7.76 0.38 0.48
N LEU A 162 -6.65 -0.35 0.49
CA LEU A 162 -6.06 -0.90 -0.72
C LEU A 162 -6.99 -1.91 -1.37
N LEU A 163 -7.48 -2.90 -0.61
CA LEU A 163 -8.51 -3.84 -1.09
C LEU A 163 -9.73 -3.10 -1.66
N ASN A 164 -10.25 -2.11 -0.96
CA ASN A 164 -11.39 -1.30 -1.44
C ASN A 164 -11.07 -0.62 -2.78
N LYS A 165 -9.87 -0.07 -2.96
CA LYS A 165 -9.48 0.57 -4.22
C LYS A 165 -9.37 -0.44 -5.36
N LEU A 166 -8.84 -1.64 -5.09
CA LEU A 166 -8.69 -2.69 -6.10
C LEU A 166 -10.04 -3.22 -6.57
N THR A 167 -11.03 -3.37 -5.68
CA THR A 167 -12.30 -4.07 -5.97
C THR A 167 -13.48 -3.16 -6.28
N LYS A 168 -13.44 -1.88 -5.90
CA LYS A 168 -14.53 -0.94 -6.11
C LYS A 168 -14.91 -0.84 -7.59
N TRP A 169 -16.16 -1.13 -7.91
CA TRP A 169 -16.72 -1.14 -9.28
C TRP A 169 -16.05 -2.14 -10.22
N LYS A 170 -15.46 -3.22 -9.69
CA LYS A 170 -14.83 -4.29 -10.47
C LYS A 170 -15.45 -5.61 -10.07
N HIS A 171 -16.34 -6.13 -10.92
CA HIS A 171 -17.03 -7.39 -10.66
C HIS A 171 -16.07 -8.56 -10.55
N SER A 172 -15.14 -8.70 -11.50
CA SER A 172 -14.10 -9.74 -11.49
C SER A 172 -13.33 -9.79 -10.17
N ARG A 173 -12.80 -8.64 -9.73
CA ARG A 173 -11.99 -8.53 -8.50
C ARG A 173 -12.83 -8.68 -7.23
N THR A 174 -14.12 -8.30 -7.27
CA THR A 174 -15.05 -8.58 -6.17
C THR A 174 -15.37 -10.08 -6.08
N MET A 175 -15.53 -10.76 -7.21
CA MET A 175 -15.68 -12.21 -7.25
C MET A 175 -14.46 -12.94 -6.70
N MET A 176 -13.24 -12.44 -6.93
CA MET A 176 -12.04 -12.98 -6.27
C MET A 176 -12.19 -12.97 -4.74
N LEU A 177 -12.74 -11.90 -4.14
CA LEU A 177 -12.99 -11.86 -2.69
C LEU A 177 -13.97 -12.94 -2.22
N VAL A 178 -15.00 -13.24 -3.03
CA VAL A 178 -16.00 -14.26 -2.75
C VAL A 178 -15.36 -15.65 -2.84
N VAL A 179 -14.60 -15.93 -3.91
CA VAL A 179 -13.85 -17.19 -4.11
C VAL A 179 -12.87 -17.45 -2.98
N PHE A 180 -12.14 -16.42 -2.52
CA PHE A 180 -11.24 -16.51 -1.38
C PHE A 180 -11.95 -16.52 -0.01
N LYS A 181 -13.28 -16.66 0.03
CA LYS A 181 -14.09 -16.71 1.25
C LYS A 181 -13.77 -15.54 2.19
N SER A 182 -13.68 -14.32 1.66
CA SER A 182 -13.25 -13.16 2.44
C SER A 182 -14.28 -12.71 3.48
N ALA A 183 -15.58 -12.96 3.27
CA ALA A 183 -16.63 -12.43 4.12
C ALA A 183 -16.52 -12.87 5.60
N PRO A 184 -16.29 -14.15 5.95
CA PRO A 184 -16.00 -14.56 7.33
C PRO A 184 -14.77 -13.89 7.94
N ILE A 185 -13.70 -13.70 7.16
CA ILE A 185 -12.46 -13.05 7.60
C ILE A 185 -12.75 -11.58 7.97
N LEU A 186 -13.40 -10.86 7.06
CA LEU A 186 -13.80 -9.46 7.23
C LEU A 186 -14.80 -9.29 8.38
N LYS A 187 -15.77 -10.19 8.54
CA LYS A 187 -16.70 -10.18 9.67
C LYS A 187 -15.99 -10.30 11.02
N ARG A 188 -14.93 -11.12 11.13
CA ARG A 188 -14.15 -11.20 12.38
C ARG A 188 -13.44 -9.88 12.68
N ALA A 189 -12.93 -9.20 11.67
CA ALA A 189 -12.30 -7.89 11.84
C ALA A 189 -13.27 -6.81 12.38
N LEU A 190 -14.58 -6.94 12.19
CA LEU A 190 -15.59 -6.03 12.77
C LEU A 190 -15.62 -6.03 14.30
N LYS A 191 -15.07 -7.06 14.96
CA LYS A 191 -14.95 -7.11 16.43
C LYS A 191 -14.09 -5.96 16.97
N VAL A 192 -13.16 -5.44 16.16
CA VAL A 192 -12.39 -4.24 16.48
C VAL A 192 -13.32 -3.02 16.44
N LYS A 193 -13.55 -2.41 17.60
CA LYS A 193 -14.44 -1.25 17.76
C LYS A 193 -13.77 0.08 17.35
N GLN A 194 -13.13 0.09 16.19
CA GLN A 194 -12.51 1.29 15.63
C GLN A 194 -13.25 1.71 14.36
N ALA A 195 -13.74 2.96 14.33
CA ALA A 195 -14.71 3.42 13.33
C ALA A 195 -14.21 3.33 11.88
N MET A 196 -12.96 3.73 11.62
CA MET A 196 -12.38 3.73 10.27
C MET A 196 -12.15 2.32 9.73
N LEU A 197 -11.62 1.42 10.57
CA LEU A 197 -11.43 0.02 10.24
C LEU A 197 -12.77 -0.64 9.93
N GLN A 198 -13.77 -0.47 10.81
CA GLN A 198 -15.12 -0.99 10.58
C GLN A 198 -15.73 -0.46 9.28
N LEU A 199 -15.58 0.84 8.99
CA LEU A 199 -16.09 1.44 7.76
C LEU A 199 -15.54 0.76 6.50
N TYR A 200 -14.22 0.56 6.41
CA TYR A 200 -13.61 -0.07 5.23
C TYR A 200 -13.90 -1.57 5.14
N VAL A 201 -14.05 -2.26 6.27
CA VAL A 201 -14.55 -3.65 6.28
C VAL A 201 -15.99 -3.72 5.77
N LEU A 202 -16.88 -2.86 6.24
CA LEU A 202 -18.29 -2.84 5.83
C LEU A 202 -18.45 -2.50 4.35
N LYS A 203 -17.62 -1.61 3.79
CA LYS A 203 -17.60 -1.35 2.35
C LYS A 203 -17.24 -2.59 1.52
N LEU A 204 -16.27 -3.39 1.96
CA LEU A 204 -15.91 -4.65 1.29
C LEU A 204 -16.98 -5.72 1.44
N LEU A 205 -17.67 -5.77 2.58
CA LEU A 205 -18.80 -6.67 2.77
C LEU A 205 -19.98 -6.26 1.88
N LYS A 206 -20.27 -4.95 1.78
CA LYS A 206 -21.33 -4.39 0.93
C LYS A 206 -21.21 -4.83 -0.53
N ILE A 207 -20.02 -4.75 -1.13
CA ILE A 207 -19.87 -5.12 -2.55
C ILE A 207 -20.00 -6.63 -2.79
N GLN A 208 -19.77 -7.45 -1.76
CA GLN A 208 -19.89 -8.91 -1.85
C GLN A 208 -21.31 -9.42 -1.64
N THR A 209 -22.20 -8.65 -0.98
CA THR A 209 -23.52 -9.15 -0.57
C THR A 209 -24.39 -9.63 -1.73
N LYS A 210 -24.22 -9.05 -2.92
CA LYS A 210 -24.98 -9.47 -4.11
C LYS A 210 -24.62 -10.88 -4.60
N TYR A 211 -23.38 -11.31 -4.36
CA TYR A 211 -22.84 -12.61 -4.76
C TYR A 211 -22.99 -13.68 -3.65
N LEU A 212 -23.14 -13.27 -2.40
CA LEU A 212 -23.29 -14.20 -1.26
C LEU A 212 -24.71 -14.76 -1.12
N GLY A 213 -25.67 -14.18 -1.83
CA GLY A 213 -27.04 -14.67 -1.91
C GLY A 213 -27.95 -14.35 -0.71
N ARG A 214 -29.24 -14.63 -0.90
CA ARG A 214 -30.31 -14.31 0.07
C ARG A 214 -30.14 -14.99 1.44
N GLN A 215 -29.75 -16.25 1.47
CA GLN A 215 -29.60 -17.01 2.74
C GLN A 215 -28.50 -16.41 3.63
N TRP A 216 -27.39 -15.97 3.02
CA TRP A 216 -26.33 -15.29 3.75
C TRP A 216 -26.83 -13.96 4.33
N ARG A 217 -27.58 -13.16 3.59
CA ARG A 217 -28.13 -11.89 4.11
C ARG A 217 -29.04 -12.12 5.33
N LYS A 218 -29.91 -13.15 5.27
CA LYS A 218 -30.79 -13.54 6.39
C LYS A 218 -30.01 -13.89 7.66
N SER A 219 -28.95 -14.71 7.54
CA SER A 219 -28.11 -15.10 8.69
C SER A 219 -27.15 -14.01 9.16
N ASN A 220 -26.98 -12.94 8.38
CA ASN A 220 -26.04 -11.84 8.65
C ASN A 220 -26.74 -10.49 8.84
N MET A 221 -27.99 -10.49 9.34
CA MET A 221 -28.80 -9.26 9.44
C MET A 221 -28.11 -8.14 10.22
N LYS A 222 -27.41 -8.44 11.33
CA LYS A 222 -26.62 -7.44 12.07
C LYS A 222 -25.56 -6.75 11.19
N THR A 223 -24.93 -7.50 10.28
CA THR A 223 -23.97 -6.95 9.32
C THR A 223 -24.68 -6.13 8.25
N MET A 224 -25.83 -6.59 7.74
CA MET A 224 -26.66 -5.84 6.80
C MET A 224 -27.08 -4.49 7.39
N SER A 225 -27.58 -4.46 8.62
CA SER A 225 -27.95 -3.23 9.33
C SER A 225 -26.75 -2.31 9.54
N ALA A 226 -25.58 -2.86 9.90
CA ALA A 226 -24.36 -2.05 10.05
C ALA A 226 -23.89 -1.45 8.72
N ILE A 227 -24.01 -2.17 7.60
CA ILE A 227 -23.74 -1.62 6.26
C ILE A 227 -24.72 -0.48 5.98
N TYR A 228 -26.01 -0.69 6.24
CA TYR A 228 -27.06 0.32 6.01
C TYR A 228 -26.82 1.62 6.80
N GLN A 229 -26.40 1.49 8.06
CA GLN A 229 -26.18 2.63 8.94
C GLN A 229 -24.87 3.39 8.65
N LYS A 230 -23.80 2.67 8.29
CA LYS A 230 -22.43 3.25 8.28
C LYS A 230 -21.84 3.45 6.88
N VAL A 231 -22.41 2.85 5.83
CA VAL A 231 -21.86 2.92 4.47
C VAL A 231 -22.81 3.73 3.57
N ARG A 232 -22.28 4.73 2.87
CA ARG A 232 -23.05 5.54 1.92
C ARG A 232 -23.72 4.68 0.84
N HIS A 233 -25.00 4.96 0.57
CA HIS A 233 -25.79 4.38 -0.52
C HIS A 233 -25.92 5.33 -1.72
N ARG A 234 -26.16 4.74 -2.90
CA ARG A 234 -26.54 5.43 -4.13
C ARG A 234 -27.88 4.87 -4.60
N MET A 235 -28.61 5.66 -5.40
CA MET A 235 -29.92 5.26 -5.93
C MET A 235 -29.87 3.95 -6.72
N ASN A 236 -28.79 3.72 -7.46
CA ASN A 236 -28.62 2.53 -8.29
C ASN A 236 -27.89 1.38 -7.56
N ASP A 237 -27.70 1.47 -6.24
CA ASP A 237 -27.01 0.42 -5.48
C ASP A 237 -27.95 -0.79 -5.26
N ASP A 238 -27.71 -1.87 -5.98
CA ASP A 238 -28.49 -3.12 -5.88
C ASP A 238 -27.99 -4.11 -4.80
N TRP A 239 -26.94 -3.75 -4.07
CA TRP A 239 -26.21 -4.62 -3.15
C TRP A 239 -27.09 -5.46 -2.18
N ALA A 240 -28.22 -4.92 -1.71
CA ALA A 240 -29.06 -5.56 -0.70
C ALA A 240 -30.04 -6.60 -1.30
N TYR A 241 -30.43 -6.44 -2.56
CA TYR A 241 -31.43 -7.28 -3.23
C TYR A 241 -30.88 -8.07 -4.42
N GLY A 242 -29.75 -7.64 -5.00
CA GLY A 242 -29.00 -8.39 -6.02
C GLY A 242 -28.71 -9.82 -5.57
N ASN A 243 -28.82 -10.77 -6.50
CA ASN A 243 -28.77 -12.19 -6.19
C ASN A 243 -28.04 -12.97 -7.29
N ASP A 244 -26.83 -12.51 -7.61
CA ASP A 244 -25.94 -13.08 -8.62
C ASP A 244 -25.15 -14.25 -8.02
N ILE A 245 -25.84 -15.24 -7.47
CA ILE A 245 -25.20 -16.40 -6.81
C ILE A 245 -24.46 -17.28 -7.83
N ASP A 246 -25.03 -17.36 -9.04
CA ASP A 246 -24.49 -18.17 -10.14
C ASP A 246 -23.38 -17.45 -10.93
N ALA A 247 -23.00 -16.23 -10.51
CA ALA A 247 -21.88 -15.53 -11.10
C ALA A 247 -20.58 -16.31 -10.86
N ARG A 248 -19.82 -16.55 -11.92
CA ARG A 248 -18.59 -17.32 -11.91
C ARG A 248 -17.40 -16.43 -12.22
N PRO A 249 -16.18 -16.77 -11.76
CA PRO A 249 -15.01 -15.91 -11.93
C PRO A 249 -14.68 -15.57 -13.39
N TRP A 250 -14.97 -16.47 -14.32
CA TRP A 250 -14.72 -16.29 -15.75
C TRP A 250 -15.76 -15.42 -16.46
N ASP A 251 -16.94 -15.19 -15.86
CA ASP A 251 -18.00 -14.36 -16.46
C ASP A 251 -17.53 -12.91 -16.66
N PHE A 252 -16.53 -12.47 -15.89
CA PHE A 252 -15.96 -11.12 -15.94
C PHE A 252 -14.57 -11.07 -16.61
N GLN A 253 -14.12 -12.16 -17.23
CA GLN A 253 -12.80 -12.21 -17.88
C GLN A 253 -12.72 -11.27 -19.08
N ALA A 254 -13.81 -11.15 -19.85
CA ALA A 254 -13.89 -10.25 -21.00
C ALA A 254 -13.70 -8.78 -20.59
N GLU A 255 -14.28 -8.35 -19.47
CA GLU A 255 -14.10 -6.98 -18.93
C GLU A 255 -12.64 -6.70 -18.57
N GLU A 256 -11.95 -7.63 -17.91
CA GLU A 256 -10.53 -7.46 -17.55
C GLU A 256 -9.60 -7.52 -18.76
N CYS A 257 -9.91 -8.36 -19.76
CA CYS A 257 -9.18 -8.37 -21.04
C CYS A 257 -9.34 -7.06 -21.80
N THR A 258 -10.56 -6.54 -21.90
CA THR A 258 -10.85 -5.25 -22.54
C THR A 258 -10.14 -4.11 -21.82
N LEU A 259 -10.16 -4.12 -20.48
CA LEU A 259 -9.44 -3.15 -19.67
C LEU A 259 -7.93 -3.21 -19.92
N ARG A 260 -7.35 -4.41 -19.99
CA ARG A 260 -5.93 -4.59 -20.30
C ARG A 260 -5.56 -4.00 -21.66
N ALA A 261 -6.33 -4.32 -22.70
CA ALA A 261 -6.10 -3.78 -24.05
C ALA A 261 -6.13 -2.25 -24.08
N ASN A 262 -7.09 -1.62 -23.37
CA ASN A 262 -7.16 -0.17 -23.26
C ASN A 262 -5.95 0.44 -22.54
N ILE A 263 -5.45 -0.24 -21.50
CA ILE A 263 -4.26 0.19 -20.77
C ILE A 263 -3.02 0.10 -21.66
N GLU A 264 -2.87 -0.99 -22.41
CA GLU A 264 -1.76 -1.20 -23.35
C GLU A 264 -1.78 -0.14 -24.44
N ALA A 265 -2.93 0.10 -25.09
CA ALA A 265 -3.08 1.15 -26.09
C ALA A 265 -2.73 2.55 -25.52
N PHE A 266 -3.21 2.88 -24.32
CA PHE A 266 -2.85 4.13 -23.65
C PHE A 266 -1.34 4.22 -23.38
N ASN A 267 -0.73 3.15 -22.88
CA ASN A 267 0.68 3.15 -22.53
C ASN A 267 1.57 3.27 -23.76
N SER A 268 1.25 2.55 -24.84
CA SER A 268 2.00 2.63 -26.09
C SER A 268 1.90 4.01 -26.72
N ARG A 269 0.71 4.61 -26.73
CA ARG A 269 0.56 5.99 -27.20
C ARG A 269 1.33 7.00 -26.34
N ARG A 270 1.34 6.83 -25.01
CA ARG A 270 1.86 7.85 -24.07
C ARG A 270 3.36 7.75 -23.82
N TYR A 271 3.92 6.54 -23.85
CA TYR A 271 5.27 6.27 -23.36
C TYR A 271 6.18 5.53 -24.34
N ASP A 272 5.64 4.85 -25.36
CA ASP A 272 6.49 4.35 -26.43
C ASP A 272 6.83 5.50 -27.37
N ARG A 273 7.75 5.26 -28.32
CA ARG A 273 8.08 6.28 -29.32
C ARG A 273 6.81 6.65 -30.10
N PRO A 274 6.52 7.95 -30.29
CA PRO A 274 5.34 8.37 -31.03
C PRO A 274 5.42 7.81 -32.45
N GLN A 275 4.52 6.88 -32.78
CA GLN A 275 4.36 6.36 -34.14
C GLN A 275 3.53 7.31 -35.00
N ASP A 276 2.72 8.16 -34.38
CA ASP A 276 1.79 9.07 -35.03
C ASP A 276 2.11 10.51 -34.63
N SER A 277 2.35 11.37 -35.62
CA SER A 277 2.75 12.77 -35.43
C SER A 277 1.64 13.59 -34.76
N GLU A 278 0.37 13.21 -34.90
CA GLU A 278 -0.76 13.92 -34.28
C GLU A 278 -0.75 13.81 -32.75
N PHE A 279 -0.11 12.77 -32.21
CA PHE A 279 -0.05 12.48 -30.78
C PHE A 279 1.32 12.73 -30.16
N SER A 280 2.23 13.40 -30.86
CA SER A 280 3.49 13.83 -30.28
C SER A 280 3.22 14.75 -29.09
N PRO A 281 3.91 14.55 -27.94
CA PRO A 281 3.76 15.46 -26.80
C PRO A 281 4.14 16.88 -27.24
N VAL A 282 3.18 17.79 -27.15
CA VAL A 282 3.40 19.21 -27.43
C VAL A 282 3.82 19.88 -26.13
N ASP A 283 4.97 20.56 -26.12
CA ASP A 283 5.34 21.42 -25.00
C ASP A 283 4.52 22.71 -25.08
N ASN A 284 3.44 22.75 -24.32
CA ASN A 284 2.58 23.93 -24.23
C ASN A 284 3.11 24.98 -23.25
N CYS A 285 4.25 24.71 -22.59
CA CYS A 285 4.87 25.66 -21.68
C CYS A 285 5.93 26.46 -22.44
N LEU A 286 5.59 27.69 -22.84
CA LEU A 286 6.51 28.59 -23.55
C LEU A 286 7.80 28.90 -22.76
N GLN A 287 7.79 28.66 -21.45
CA GLN A 287 8.92 28.86 -20.53
C GLN A 287 9.69 27.56 -20.22
N SER A 288 9.26 26.41 -20.74
CA SER A 288 9.89 25.12 -20.47
C SER A 288 11.19 24.97 -21.26
N VAL A 289 12.31 25.16 -20.57
CA VAL A 289 13.66 24.86 -21.10
C VAL A 289 13.86 23.34 -21.25
N LEU A 290 13.12 22.53 -20.48
CA LEU A 290 13.24 21.07 -20.47
C LEU A 290 12.67 20.38 -21.72
N GLY A 291 11.84 21.07 -22.51
CA GLY A 291 11.32 20.58 -23.78
C GLY A 291 12.27 20.79 -24.96
N GLN A 292 13.30 21.63 -24.81
CA GLN A 292 14.28 21.89 -25.86
C GLN A 292 15.32 20.78 -25.85
N ARG A 293 15.48 20.11 -27.00
CA ARG A 293 16.61 19.19 -27.21
C ARG A 293 17.86 20.04 -27.40
N LEU A 294 18.73 20.05 -26.40
CA LEU A 294 20.08 20.57 -26.48
C LEU A 294 21.00 19.41 -26.87
N ASP A 295 21.51 19.44 -28.10
CA ASP A 295 22.53 18.50 -28.54
C ASP A 295 23.86 18.91 -27.91
N LEU A 296 24.28 18.16 -26.89
CA LEU A 296 25.57 18.36 -26.24
C LEU A 296 26.68 17.69 -27.07
N PRO A 297 27.89 18.27 -27.13
CA PRO A 297 29.03 17.63 -27.79
C PRO A 297 29.31 16.24 -27.21
N GLU A 298 29.78 15.29 -28.03
CA GLU A 298 30.07 13.91 -27.59
C GLU A 298 31.06 13.87 -26.42
N ASP A 299 31.99 14.82 -26.37
CA ASP A 299 33.02 14.92 -25.33
C ASP A 299 32.52 15.55 -24.02
N PHE A 300 31.28 16.07 -23.99
CA PHE A 300 30.75 16.81 -22.84
C PHE A 300 30.71 15.97 -21.56
N HIS A 301 30.53 14.66 -21.69
CA HIS A 301 30.58 13.73 -20.56
C HIS A 301 31.93 13.76 -19.83
N TYR A 302 33.03 13.97 -20.55
CA TYR A 302 34.37 14.04 -19.97
C TYR A 302 34.67 15.42 -19.37
N SER A 303 34.06 16.48 -19.89
CA SER A 303 34.22 17.85 -19.39
C SER A 303 33.13 18.30 -18.42
N TYR A 304 32.18 17.42 -18.05
CA TYR A 304 30.99 17.79 -17.30
C TYR A 304 31.32 18.39 -15.93
N GLU A 305 32.25 17.80 -15.19
CA GLU A 305 32.65 18.30 -13.86
C GLU A 305 33.32 19.68 -13.96
N ILE A 306 34.18 19.87 -14.96
CA ILE A 306 34.86 21.16 -15.21
C ILE A 306 33.84 22.23 -15.61
N TRP A 307 32.86 21.87 -16.44
CA TRP A 307 31.78 22.77 -16.83
C TRP A 307 30.91 23.15 -15.63
N LEU A 308 30.57 22.21 -14.74
CA LEU A 308 29.83 22.49 -13.50
C LEU A 308 30.59 23.47 -12.60
N GLU A 309 31.87 23.22 -12.35
CA GLU A 309 32.68 24.12 -11.53
C GLU A 309 32.74 25.52 -12.12
N ARG A 310 33.00 25.63 -13.42
CA ARG A 310 33.19 26.92 -14.08
C ARG A 310 31.90 27.69 -14.29
N GLU A 311 30.87 27.04 -14.84
CA GLU A 311 29.66 27.70 -15.35
C GLU A 311 28.50 27.69 -14.34
N VAL A 312 28.50 26.80 -13.34
CA VAL A 312 27.41 26.69 -12.37
C VAL A 312 27.85 27.10 -10.97
N PHE A 313 28.97 26.58 -10.45
CA PHE A 313 29.38 26.85 -9.07
C PHE A 313 30.19 28.14 -8.92
N SER A 314 31.05 28.46 -9.89
CA SER A 314 31.92 29.65 -9.83
C SER A 314 31.27 30.92 -10.36
N GLN A 315 30.18 30.80 -11.12
CA GLN A 315 29.45 31.96 -11.62
C GLN A 315 28.48 32.49 -10.54
N PRO A 316 28.53 33.78 -10.19
CA PRO A 316 27.54 34.37 -9.31
C PRO A 316 26.19 34.39 -10.03
N ILE A 317 25.20 33.67 -9.50
CA ILE A 317 23.85 33.64 -10.09
C ILE A 317 23.19 34.99 -9.82
N CYS A 318 23.10 35.83 -10.84
CA CYS A 318 22.37 37.10 -10.82
C CYS A 318 20.86 36.86 -10.91
N TRP A 319 20.27 36.43 -9.78
CA TRP A 319 18.82 36.18 -9.67
C TRP A 319 17.94 37.37 -10.08
N GLU A 320 18.48 38.59 -10.05
CA GLU A 320 17.80 39.82 -10.45
C GLU A 320 17.52 39.89 -11.95
N GLU A 321 18.39 39.35 -12.82
CA GLU A 321 18.19 39.35 -14.28
C GLU A 321 17.12 38.35 -14.72
N LEU A 322 16.91 37.29 -13.93
CA LEU A 322 15.88 36.28 -14.15
C LEU A 322 14.45 36.85 -14.09
N LEU A 323 14.28 37.99 -13.42
CA LEU A 323 13.00 38.71 -13.31
C LEU A 323 12.83 39.82 -14.37
N GLN A 324 13.88 40.14 -15.13
CA GLN A 324 13.85 41.25 -16.10
C GLN A 324 13.43 40.82 -17.52
N ASN A 325 13.41 39.52 -17.82
CA ASN A 325 13.02 38.98 -19.13
C ASN A 325 11.63 38.34 -19.14
N HIS A 326 10.63 39.04 -18.59
CA HIS A 326 9.21 38.79 -18.84
C HIS A 326 8.46 40.05 -19.22
#